data_AF-A0A072TZI7-F1
#
_entry.id   AF-A0A072TZI7-F1
#
_cell.length_a   1.000
_cell.length_b   1.000
_cell.length_c   1.000
_cell.angle_alpha   90.00
_cell.angle_beta   90.00
_cell.angle_gamma   90.00
#
_symmetry.space_group_name_H-M   'P 1'
#
loop_
_entity.id
_entity.type
_entity.pdbx_description
1 polymer ?
#
loop_
_entity_poly.entity_id
_entity_poly.type
_entity_poly.pdbx_seq_one_letter_code
_entity_poly.pdbx_strand_id
1 'polypeptide(L)'
;MILTFKINMDILELRWANCLELTKNMNFLVSHIFKEGNSCADGLASLGLDCNEFVWWNYPPTVIRSEVVRNMLRMPNFRVTSS
;
A
#
# COMPACT_ATOMS: atom_id res chain seq x y z
N MET A 1 -6.18 -0.87 -31.87
CA MET A 1 -5.80 -1.62 -30.65
C MET A 1 -4.26 -1.74 -30.49
N ILE A 2 -3.49 -0.70 -30.84
CA ILE A 2 -2.02 -0.66 -30.59
C ILE A 2 -1.63 0.67 -29.91
N LEU A 3 -2.43 1.73 -30.09
CA LEU A 3 -2.22 3.04 -29.47
C LEU A 3 -2.48 3.08 -27.95
N THR A 4 -3.29 2.16 -27.41
CA THR A 4 -3.62 2.12 -25.98
C THR A 4 -2.51 1.52 -25.10
N PHE A 5 -1.55 0.79 -25.67
CA PHE A 5 -0.43 0.20 -24.92
C PHE A 5 0.77 1.14 -24.78
N LYS A 6 1.01 2.02 -25.76
CA LYS A 6 2.13 2.98 -25.74
C LYS A 6 1.95 4.04 -24.64
N ILE A 7 0.73 4.59 -24.53
CA ILE A 7 0.37 5.61 -23.51
C ILE A 7 0.55 5.07 -22.08
N ASN A 8 0.33 3.77 -21.85
CA ASN A 8 0.45 3.17 -20.53
C ASN A 8 1.90 2.98 -20.04
N MET A 9 2.85 2.74 -20.94
CA MET A 9 4.27 2.63 -20.56
C MET A 9 4.83 3.97 -20.08
N ASP A 10 4.48 5.06 -20.77
CA ASP A 10 4.96 6.41 -20.43
C ASP A 10 4.45 6.89 -19.06
N ILE A 11 3.23 6.48 -18.66
CA ILE A 11 2.65 6.84 -17.37
C ILE A 11 3.41 6.18 -16.20
N LEU A 12 3.85 4.93 -16.35
CA LEU A 12 4.58 4.25 -15.29
C LEU A 12 5.98 4.85 -15.09
N GLU A 13 6.69 5.12 -16.18
CA GLU A 13 8.00 5.78 -16.14
C GLU A 13 7.92 7.17 -15.51
N LEU A 14 6.90 7.96 -15.85
CA LEU A 14 6.64 9.25 -15.24
C LEU A 14 6.34 9.14 -13.74
N ARG A 15 5.49 8.19 -13.33
CA ARG A 15 5.19 7.95 -11.92
C ARG A 15 6.43 7.52 -11.14
N TRP A 16 7.25 6.67 -11.73
CA TRP A 16 8.51 6.22 -11.13
C TRP A 16 9.50 7.38 -10.96
N ALA A 17 9.68 8.22 -11.98
CA ALA A 17 10.54 9.41 -11.89
C ALA A 17 10.06 10.38 -10.80
N ASN A 18 8.75 10.63 -10.71
CA ASN A 18 8.16 11.45 -9.65
C ASN A 18 8.39 10.84 -8.25
N CYS A 19 8.23 9.53 -8.10
CA CYS A 19 8.53 8.82 -6.85
C CYS A 19 10.00 8.99 -6.46
N LEU A 20 10.93 8.79 -7.40
CA LEU A 20 12.35 8.98 -7.14
C LEU A 20 12.66 10.40 -6.68
N GLU A 21 12.10 11.41 -7.35
CA GLU A 21 12.30 12.82 -6.97
C GLU A 21 11.77 13.12 -5.56
N LEU A 22 10.59 12.63 -5.21
CA LEU A 22 10.03 12.77 -3.87
C LEU A 22 10.91 12.10 -2.81
N THR A 23 11.41 10.89 -3.12
CA THR A 23 12.23 10.12 -2.18
C THR A 23 13.60 10.74 -1.89
N LYS A 24 14.16 11.55 -2.81
CA LYS A 24 15.43 12.26 -2.58
C LYS A 24 15.39 13.19 -1.36
N ASN A 25 14.20 13.71 -1.05
CA ASN A 25 13.99 14.61 0.09
C ASN A 25 13.46 13.88 1.33
N MET A 26 13.44 12.55 1.34
CA MET A 26 12.97 11.73 2.45
C MET A 26 14.09 10.87 3.01
N ASN A 27 14.15 10.75 4.34
CA ASN A 27 14.96 9.72 4.98
C ASN A 27 14.09 8.49 5.21
N PHE A 28 14.31 7.41 4.46
CA PHE A 28 13.50 6.20 4.53
C PHE A 28 14.36 4.93 4.48
N LEU A 29 13.80 3.85 5.03
CA LEU A 29 14.36 2.51 5.01
C LEU A 29 13.45 1.61 4.17
N VAL A 30 14.05 0.85 3.25
CA VAL A 30 13.35 -0.22 2.53
C VAL A 30 13.77 -1.55 3.12
N SER A 31 12.80 -2.34 3.57
CA SER A 31 13.02 -3.70 4.06
C SER A 31 11.98 -4.63 3.46
N HIS A 32 12.34 -5.90 3.36
CA HIS A 32 11.39 -6.94 2.99
C HIS A 32 10.49 -7.27 4.19
N ILE A 33 9.17 -7.27 3.98
CA ILE A 33 8.18 -7.70 4.97
C ILE A 33 7.41 -8.91 4.46
N PHE A 34 6.94 -9.75 5.38
CA PHE A 34 5.99 -10.81 5.04
C PHE A 34 4.70 -10.21 4.52
N LYS A 35 4.03 -10.90 3.59
CA LYS A 35 2.78 -10.45 2.98
C LYS A 35 1.73 -10.15 4.04
N GLU A 36 1.65 -10.97 5.09
CA GLU A 36 0.74 -10.80 6.21
C GLU A 36 1.02 -9.52 7.02
N GLY A 37 2.26 -9.02 6.99
CA GLY A 37 2.63 -7.74 7.58
C GLY A 37 2.13 -6.53 6.80
N ASN A 38 1.64 -6.71 5.57
CA ASN A 38 1.17 -5.64 4.69
C ASN A 38 -0.37 -5.49 4.67
N SER A 39 -1.08 -6.18 5.57
CA SER A 39 -2.55 -6.29 5.57
C SER A 39 -3.28 -4.94 5.60
N CYS A 40 -2.78 -3.94 6.34
CA CYS A 40 -3.35 -2.59 6.35
C CYS A 40 -3.30 -1.93 4.97
N ALA A 41 -2.17 -2.03 4.27
CA ALA A 41 -2.01 -1.42 2.95
C ALA A 41 -2.91 -2.12 1.93
N ASP A 42 -3.01 -3.44 1.99
CA ASP A 42 -3.91 -4.23 1.15
C ASP A 42 -5.38 -3.84 1.38
N GLY A 43 -5.80 -3.72 2.65
CA GLY A 43 -7.17 -3.33 3.00
C GLY A 43 -7.52 -1.89 2.54
N LEU A 44 -6.57 -0.96 2.63
CA LEU A 44 -6.75 0.40 2.09
C LEU A 44 -6.79 0.41 0.57
N ALA A 45 -5.95 -0.38 -0.10
CA ALA A 45 -5.98 -0.49 -1.56
C ALA A 45 -7.32 -1.06 -2.05
N SER A 46 -7.86 -2.07 -1.36
CA SER A 46 -9.20 -2.59 -1.64
C SER A 46 -10.28 -1.54 -1.43
N LEU A 47 -10.25 -0.79 -0.32
CA LEU A 47 -11.20 0.30 -0.09
C LEU A 47 -11.10 1.40 -1.15
N GLY A 48 -9.90 1.66 -1.65
CA GLY A 48 -9.66 2.63 -2.72
C GLY A 48 -10.32 2.27 -4.04
N LEU A 49 -10.62 0.99 -4.30
CA LEU A 49 -11.36 0.57 -5.51
C LEU A 49 -12.80 1.05 -5.49
N ASP A 50 -13.39 1.20 -4.30
CA ASP A 50 -14.75 1.69 -4.10
C ASP A 50 -14.82 3.22 -3.98
N CYS A 51 -13.67 3.90 -3.87
CA CYS A 51 -13.59 5.35 -3.73
C CYS A 51 -13.41 6.03 -5.09
N ASN A 52 -14.43 6.75 -5.57
CA ASN A 52 -14.32 7.53 -6.81
C ASN A 52 -13.62 8.88 -6.65
N GLU A 53 -13.29 9.27 -5.43
CA GLU A 53 -12.69 10.56 -5.09
C GLU A 53 -11.55 10.38 -4.09
N PHE A 54 -10.76 11.43 -3.90
CA PHE A 54 -9.75 11.46 -2.85
C PHE A 54 -10.43 11.54 -1.47
N VAL A 55 -10.33 10.47 -0.69
CA VAL A 55 -10.93 10.39 0.64
C VAL A 55 -9.86 10.53 1.71
N TRP A 56 -10.10 11.42 2.68
CA TRP A 56 -9.30 11.55 3.89
C TRP A 56 -10.09 11.04 5.09
N TRP A 57 -9.50 10.16 5.88
CA TRP A 57 -10.11 9.64 7.10
C TRP A 57 -9.43 10.19 8.36
N ASN A 58 -10.20 10.80 9.26
CA ASN A 58 -9.70 11.24 10.56
C ASN A 58 -9.40 10.07 11.53
N TYR A 59 -9.96 8.89 11.24
CA TYR A 59 -9.78 7.66 12.02
C TYR A 59 -9.59 6.47 11.07
N PRO A 60 -8.87 5.40 11.48
CA PRO A 60 -8.71 4.22 10.65
C PRO A 60 -10.07 3.63 10.21
N PRO A 61 -10.28 3.42 8.90
CA PRO A 61 -11.47 2.74 8.39
C PRO A 61 -11.65 1.36 9.03
N THR A 62 -12.90 0.90 9.14
CA THR A 62 -13.24 -0.39 9.78
C THR A 62 -12.48 -1.56 9.18
N VAL A 63 -12.24 -1.54 7.86
CA VAL A 63 -11.53 -2.59 7.12
C VAL A 63 -10.09 -2.84 7.61
N ILE A 64 -9.42 -1.83 8.18
CA ILE A 64 -8.04 -1.97 8.70
C ILE A 64 -7.96 -1.93 10.23
N ARG A 65 -9.08 -1.73 10.94
CA ARG A 65 -9.05 -1.41 12.37
C ARG A 65 -8.46 -2.54 13.22
N SER A 66 -8.79 -3.79 12.90
CA SER A 66 -8.24 -4.97 13.57
C SER A 66 -6.73 -5.10 13.36
N GLU A 67 -6.27 -4.82 12.14
CA GLU A 67 -4.87 -4.90 11.74
C GLU A 67 -4.04 -3.81 12.41
N VAL A 68 -4.58 -2.58 12.47
CA VAL A 68 -3.99 -1.46 13.19
C VAL A 68 -3.82 -1.79 14.67
N VAL A 69 -4.87 -2.30 15.34
CA VAL A 69 -4.80 -2.70 16.75
C VAL A 69 -3.78 -3.81 16.96
N ARG A 70 -3.74 -4.81 16.09
CA ARG A 70 -2.77 -5.90 16.16
C ARG A 70 -1.33 -5.41 16.05
N ASN A 71 -1.08 -4.49 15.11
CA ASN A 71 0.23 -3.87 14.93
C ASN A 71 0.64 -3.02 16.14
N MET A 72 -0.30 -2.26 16.72
CA MET A 72 -0.07 -1.49 17.95
C MET A 72 0.30 -2.39 19.13
N LEU A 73 -0.30 -3.58 19.22
CA LEU A 73 0.00 -4.59 20.24
C LEU A 73 1.26 -5.42 19.92
N ARG A 74 1.95 -5.14 18.79
CA ARG A 74 3.12 -5.90 18.30
C ARG A 74 2.88 -7.40 18.20
N MET A 75 1.63 -7.79 17.95
CA MET A 75 1.28 -9.18 17.79
C MET A 75 1.84 -9.72 16.46
N PRO A 76 2.31 -10.98 16.43
CA PRO A 76 2.89 -11.56 15.23
C PRO A 76 1.84 -11.74 14.13
N ASN A 77 2.24 -11.45 12.89
CA ASN A 77 1.43 -11.66 11.68
C ASN A 77 1.82 -12.94 10.92
N PHE A 78 2.81 -13.71 11.39
CA PHE A 78 3.19 -14.94 10.69
C PHE A 78 2.18 -16.06 10.96
N ARG A 79 1.80 -16.79 9.91
CA ARG A 79 1.05 -18.04 10.07
C ARG A 79 1.98 -19.11 10.62
N VAL A 80 1.72 -19.60 11.83
CA VAL A 80 2.32 -20.85 12.30
C VAL A 80 1.53 -21.99 11.66
N THR A 81 2.06 -22.58 10.60
CA THR A 81 1.56 -23.88 10.15
C THR A 81 2.15 -24.93 11.08
N SER A 82 1.32 -25.59 11.88
CA SER A 82 1.72 -26.78 12.63
C SER A 82 2.04 -27.90 11.63
N SER A 83 3.30 -28.31 11.59
CA SER A 83 3.78 -29.51 10.88
C SER A 83 3.24 -30.78 11.51
#